data_AF-A0A429E4U9-F1
#
_entry.id   AF-A0A429E4U9-F1
#
_cell.length_a   1.000
_cell.length_b   1.000
_cell.length_c   1.000
_cell.angle_alpha   90.00
_cell.angle_beta   90.00
_cell.angle_gamma   90.00
#
_symmetry.space_group_name_H-M   'P 1'
#
loop_
_entity.id
_entity.type
_entity.pdbx_description
1 polymer ?
#
loop_
_entity_poly.entity_id
_entity_poly.type
_entity_poly.pdbx_seq_one_letter_code
_entity_poly.pdbx_strand_id
1 'polypeptide(L)'
;MSQGLLGLGDDDLPVVFRSSDSASLGGQRNYIRGTKIRLSLAVAAALCGALDQRAAVIGLVVVFVLTICVEVWLLTERPEQSWYDGRALAESTKTLAWRFAVGGTPFPADLPQAGAHRRFQRRLGELLREAPVSSLSPLGSIAVTDAMKYLRAQPFAERKEAYLRHRIEDQQAWYSAKAASNVRNARRWRLVLIAVEGLGLTAAVLRLLDLFTFDLAGILAAVLGAGSAWLAVRQYETLGRAYTFAATELSVIHERLVHADEETWGDEVADAEEAISREHTMWRASRGTS
;
A
#
# COMPACT_ATOMS: atom_id res chain seq x y z
N MET A 1 33.15 -11.35 12.16
CA MET A 1 33.18 -11.59 10.70
C MET A 1 31.96 -12.43 10.35
N SER A 2 30.82 -11.77 10.15
CA SER A 2 29.67 -12.41 9.50
C SER A 2 29.90 -12.19 8.01
N GLN A 3 29.94 -13.25 7.21
CA GLN A 3 29.69 -13.15 5.77
C GLN A 3 28.22 -12.75 5.63
N GLY A 4 27.92 -11.47 5.90
CA GLY A 4 26.60 -10.89 5.81
C GLY A 4 26.24 -10.76 4.35
N LEU A 5 25.07 -11.26 3.98
CA LEU A 5 24.45 -11.09 2.66
C LEU A 5 24.71 -9.66 2.15
N LEU A 6 25.37 -9.55 0.99
CA LEU A 6 25.56 -8.30 0.26
C LEU A 6 24.18 -7.79 -0.20
N GLY A 7 23.47 -7.07 0.67
CA GLY A 7 22.13 -6.56 0.42
C GLY A 7 21.72 -5.49 1.44
N LEU A 8 20.59 -4.82 1.19
CA LEU A 8 20.00 -3.87 2.13
C LEU A 8 18.60 -4.36 2.52
N GLY A 9 18.41 -4.63 3.81
CA GLY A 9 17.08 -4.82 4.38
C GLY A 9 16.40 -3.50 4.74
N ASP A 10 15.12 -3.55 5.09
CA ASP A 10 14.37 -2.38 5.54
C ASP A 10 14.96 -1.74 6.82
N ASP A 11 15.60 -2.54 7.67
CA ASP A 11 16.30 -2.07 8.87
C ASP A 11 17.61 -1.33 8.55
N ASP A 12 18.21 -1.60 7.39
CA ASP A 12 19.43 -0.96 6.91
C ASP A 12 19.18 0.40 6.26
N LEU A 13 17.91 0.78 6.06
CA LEU A 13 17.52 2.05 5.46
C LEU A 13 17.55 3.21 6.48
N PRO A 14 17.54 4.48 6.05
CA PRO A 14 17.53 5.63 6.94
C PRO A 14 16.35 5.63 7.92
N VAL A 15 16.49 6.30 9.07
CA VAL A 15 15.41 6.40 10.07
C VAL A 15 14.12 6.96 9.47
N VAL A 16 14.26 7.91 8.54
CA VAL A 16 13.15 8.52 7.79
C VAL A 16 12.29 7.47 7.07
N PHE A 17 12.91 6.43 6.49
CA PHE A 17 12.18 5.32 5.88
C PHE A 17 11.33 4.60 6.92
N ARG A 18 11.96 4.12 8.00
CA ARG A 18 11.27 3.33 9.03
C ARG A 18 10.15 4.11 9.72
N SER A 19 10.37 5.39 10.02
CA SER A 19 9.35 6.23 10.63
C SER A 19 8.14 6.43 9.70
N SER A 20 8.39 6.71 8.42
CA SER A 20 7.32 6.95 7.43
C SER A 20 6.57 5.67 7.10
N ASP A 21 7.26 4.53 7.02
CA ASP A 21 6.65 3.22 6.80
C ASP A 21 5.78 2.81 7.99
N SER A 22 6.26 3.01 9.23
CA SER A 22 5.47 2.72 10.43
C SER A 22 4.19 3.57 10.52
N ALA A 23 4.28 4.86 10.17
CA ALA A 23 3.12 5.77 10.09
C ALA A 23 2.13 5.28 9.02
N SER A 24 2.63 4.91 7.84
CA SER A 24 1.85 4.36 6.74
C SER A 24 1.05 3.11 7.14
N LEU A 25 1.72 2.14 7.78
CA LEU A 25 1.09 0.91 8.26
C LEU A 25 0.04 1.17 9.36
N GLY A 26 0.33 2.12 10.25
CA GLY A 26 -0.60 2.59 11.27
C GLY A 26 -1.87 3.20 10.66
N GLY A 27 -1.69 4.14 9.74
CA GLY A 27 -2.77 4.78 8.98
C GLY A 27 -3.61 3.78 8.21
N GLN A 28 -2.98 2.86 7.47
CA GLN A 28 -3.67 1.80 6.74
C GLN A 28 -4.56 0.96 7.66
N ARG A 29 -4.00 0.49 8.78
CA ARG A 29 -4.72 -0.36 9.73
C ARG A 29 -5.93 0.37 10.31
N ASN A 30 -5.75 1.63 10.67
CA ASN A 30 -6.79 2.48 11.25
C ASN A 30 -7.92 2.77 10.25
N TYR A 31 -7.57 3.15 9.02
CA TYR A 31 -8.54 3.39 7.95
C TYR A 31 -9.36 2.13 7.61
N ILE A 32 -8.68 0.99 7.43
CA ILE A 32 -9.36 -0.29 7.14
C ILE A 32 -10.23 -0.75 8.31
N ARG A 33 -9.79 -0.55 9.55
CA ARG A 33 -10.58 -0.85 10.74
C ARG A 33 -11.84 0.04 10.82
N GLY A 34 -11.69 1.35 10.66
CA GLY A 34 -12.82 2.29 10.65
C GLY A 34 -13.84 1.95 9.57
N THR A 35 -13.37 1.67 8.35
CA THR A 35 -14.21 1.21 7.24
C THR A 35 -14.98 -0.07 7.60
N LYS A 36 -14.32 -1.08 8.16
CA LYS A 36 -14.98 -2.33 8.56
C LYS A 36 -16.06 -2.10 9.62
N ILE A 37 -15.78 -1.26 10.62
CA ILE A 37 -16.75 -0.91 11.66
C ILE A 37 -17.97 -0.24 11.03
N ARG A 38 -17.76 0.76 10.16
CA ARG A 38 -18.85 1.46 9.45
C ARG A 38 -19.74 0.51 8.65
N LEU A 39 -19.13 -0.39 7.87
CA LEU A 39 -19.87 -1.37 7.07
C LEU A 39 -20.63 -2.37 7.95
N SER A 40 -20.05 -2.76 9.08
CA SER A 40 -20.73 -3.64 10.05
C SER A 40 -21.91 -2.94 10.72
N LEU A 41 -21.75 -1.66 11.07
CA LEU A 41 -22.82 -0.83 11.62
C LEU A 41 -23.97 -0.64 10.62
N ALA A 42 -23.68 -0.50 9.32
CA ALA A 42 -24.72 -0.43 8.29
C ALA A 42 -25.56 -1.72 8.23
N VAL A 43 -24.93 -2.89 8.33
CA VAL A 43 -25.64 -4.17 8.40
C VAL A 43 -26.43 -4.31 9.72
N ALA A 44 -25.85 -3.87 10.85
CA ALA A 44 -26.53 -3.87 12.13
C ALA A 44 -27.77 -2.96 12.14
N ALA A 45 -27.71 -1.81 11.45
CA ALA A 45 -28.85 -0.92 11.27
C ALA A 45 -29.99 -1.62 10.53
N ALA A 46 -29.69 -2.38 9.48
CA ALA A 46 -30.69 -3.15 8.74
C ALA A 46 -31.30 -4.27 9.59
N LEU A 47 -30.50 -4.94 10.44
CA LEU A 47 -31.00 -5.93 11.40
C LEU A 47 -31.96 -5.31 12.42
N CYS A 48 -31.61 -4.15 12.99
CA CYS A 48 -32.50 -3.41 13.88
C CYS A 48 -33.78 -2.96 13.17
N GLY A 49 -33.67 -2.46 11.93
CA GLY A 49 -34.83 -2.03 11.14
C GLY A 49 -35.78 -3.17 10.77
N ALA A 50 -35.28 -4.40 10.64
CA ALA A 50 -36.10 -5.58 10.34
C ALA A 50 -36.93 -6.08 11.55
N LEU A 51 -36.64 -5.59 12.77
CA LEU A 51 -37.35 -5.96 13.99
C LEU A 51 -38.34 -4.86 14.39
N ASP A 52 -39.63 -5.16 14.38
CA ASP A 52 -40.69 -4.19 14.73
C ASP A 52 -40.92 -4.07 16.25
N GLN A 53 -39.86 -3.77 16.99
CA GLN A 53 -39.89 -3.67 18.45
C GLN A 53 -39.26 -2.36 18.93
N ARG A 54 -39.81 -1.77 20.00
CA ARG A 54 -39.26 -0.53 20.62
C ARG A 54 -37.77 -0.64 20.93
N ALA A 55 -37.31 -1.81 21.37
CA ALA A 55 -35.89 -2.07 21.63
C ALA A 55 -35.03 -1.98 20.37
N ALA A 56 -35.56 -2.39 19.21
CA ALA A 56 -34.86 -2.31 17.94
C ALA A 56 -34.70 -0.87 17.44
N VAL A 57 -35.69 0.00 17.69
CA VAL A 57 -35.59 1.44 17.41
C VAL A 57 -34.50 2.09 18.27
N ILE A 58 -34.42 1.74 19.56
CA ILE A 58 -33.33 2.21 20.44
C ILE A 58 -31.97 1.74 19.91
N GLY A 59 -31.87 0.46 19.52
CA GLY A 59 -30.66 -0.09 18.89
C GLY A 59 -30.26 0.66 17.62
N LEU A 60 -31.22 1.01 16.76
CA LEU A 60 -30.98 1.78 15.55
C LEU A 60 -30.40 3.17 15.85
N VAL A 61 -30.95 3.89 16.83
CA VAL A 61 -30.41 5.19 17.28
C VAL A 61 -28.96 5.05 17.75
N VAL A 62 -28.66 4.02 18.55
CA VAL A 62 -27.28 3.76 19.00
C VAL A 62 -26.35 3.48 17.83
N VAL A 63 -26.77 2.67 16.86
CA VAL A 63 -25.98 2.36 15.65
C VAL A 63 -25.68 3.62 14.83
N PHE A 64 -26.65 4.53 14.67
CA PHE A 64 -26.42 5.80 13.98
C PHE A 64 -25.45 6.71 14.74
N VAL A 65 -25.60 6.83 16.06
CA VAL A 65 -24.65 7.60 16.89
C VAL A 65 -23.23 7.05 16.74
N LEU A 66 -23.06 5.73 16.85
CA LEU A 66 -21.75 5.09 16.66
C LEU A 66 -21.19 5.31 15.25
N THR A 67 -22.04 5.28 14.23
CA THR A 67 -21.63 5.54 12.84
C THR A 67 -21.11 6.98 12.69
N ILE A 68 -21.82 7.96 13.25
CA ILE A 68 -21.38 9.36 13.27
C ILE A 68 -20.06 9.50 14.03
N CYS A 69 -19.90 8.85 15.19
CA CYS A 69 -18.65 8.89 15.94
C CYS A 69 -17.46 8.35 15.12
N VAL A 70 -17.66 7.26 14.38
CA VAL A 70 -16.63 6.69 13.49
C VAL A 70 -16.30 7.63 12.34
N GLU A 71 -17.29 8.28 11.73
CA GLU A 71 -17.06 9.26 10.66
C GLU A 71 -16.34 10.51 11.16
N VAL A 72 -16.74 11.05 12.31
CA VAL A 72 -16.05 12.17 12.94
C VAL A 72 -14.59 11.79 13.22
N TRP A 73 -14.34 10.60 13.75
CA TRP A 73 -12.98 10.12 13.98
C TRP A 73 -12.16 9.97 12.69
N LEU A 74 -12.73 9.43 11.61
CA LEU A 74 -12.05 9.34 10.31
C LEU A 74 -11.76 10.74 9.73
N LEU A 75 -12.68 11.69 9.89
CA LEU A 75 -12.54 13.06 9.43
C LEU A 75 -11.48 13.85 10.21
N THR A 76 -11.35 13.60 11.52
CA THR A 76 -10.38 14.30 12.38
C THR A 76 -8.99 13.68 12.30
N GLU A 77 -8.87 12.35 12.39
CA GLU A 77 -7.57 11.67 12.39
C GLU A 77 -6.99 11.48 10.99
N ARG A 78 -7.84 11.46 9.94
CA ARG A 78 -7.47 11.29 8.54
C ARG A 78 -6.42 10.19 8.31
N PRO A 79 -6.66 8.96 8.80
CA PRO A 79 -5.67 7.88 8.75
C PRO A 79 -5.27 7.49 7.32
N GLU A 80 -6.12 7.76 6.34
CA GLU A 80 -5.83 7.63 4.90
C GLU A 80 -4.69 8.53 4.41
N GLN A 81 -4.57 9.76 4.93
CA GLN A 81 -3.50 10.69 4.55
C GLN A 81 -2.17 10.19 5.07
N SER A 82 -2.11 9.81 6.35
CA SER A 82 -0.91 9.20 6.95
C SER A 82 -0.51 7.91 6.22
N TRP A 83 -1.48 7.10 5.79
CA TRP A 83 -1.22 5.94 4.94
C TRP A 83 -0.53 6.31 3.62
N TYR A 84 -1.16 7.18 2.83
CA TYR A 84 -0.70 7.45 1.47
C TYR A 84 0.58 8.26 1.44
N ASP A 85 0.67 9.26 2.29
CA ASP A 85 1.80 10.16 2.30
C ASP A 85 3.00 9.53 3.01
N GLY A 86 2.78 8.72 4.06
CA GLY A 86 3.82 7.92 4.70
C GLY A 86 4.41 6.90 3.73
N ARG A 87 3.57 6.19 2.97
CA ARG A 87 4.03 5.24 1.94
C ARG A 87 4.85 5.94 0.87
N ALA A 88 4.41 7.10 0.38
CA ALA A 88 5.13 7.84 -0.66
C ALA A 88 6.53 8.26 -0.20
N LEU A 89 6.65 8.78 1.02
CA LEU A 89 7.94 9.19 1.60
C LEU A 89 8.85 7.99 1.88
N ALA A 90 8.29 6.89 2.39
CA ALA A 90 9.04 5.65 2.60
C ALA A 90 9.62 5.13 1.28
N GLU A 91 8.79 4.93 0.26
CA GLU A 91 9.25 4.40 -1.03
C GLU A 91 10.26 5.34 -1.70
N SER A 92 10.04 6.65 -1.66
CA SER A 92 11.00 7.63 -2.20
C SER A 92 12.35 7.59 -1.47
N THR A 93 12.33 7.41 -0.14
CA THR A 93 13.55 7.26 0.66
C THR A 93 14.26 5.95 0.33
N LYS A 94 13.52 4.86 0.15
CA LYS A 94 14.05 3.54 -0.23
C LYS A 94 14.72 3.58 -1.60
N THR A 95 14.05 4.17 -2.60
CA THR A 95 14.61 4.43 -3.93
C THR A 95 15.90 5.25 -3.84
N LEU A 96 15.90 6.35 -3.08
CA LEU A 96 17.11 7.18 -2.94
C LEU A 96 18.26 6.41 -2.28
N ALA A 97 17.94 5.57 -1.30
CA ALA A 97 18.92 4.76 -0.57
C ALA A 97 19.56 3.69 -1.46
N TRP A 98 18.75 2.98 -2.25
CA TRP A 98 19.25 2.01 -3.22
C TRP A 98 20.13 2.67 -4.28
N ARG A 99 19.67 3.77 -4.90
CA ARG A 99 20.48 4.55 -5.87
C ARG A 99 21.83 4.96 -5.28
N PHE A 100 21.86 5.43 -4.03
CA PHE A 100 23.11 5.78 -3.35
C PHE A 100 24.02 4.55 -3.16
N ALA A 101 23.47 3.46 -2.65
CA ALA A 101 24.23 2.30 -2.22
C ALA A 101 24.83 1.53 -3.40
N VAL A 102 24.14 1.47 -4.54
CA VAL A 102 24.62 0.71 -5.70
C VAL A 102 25.33 1.57 -6.74
N GLY A 103 25.46 2.88 -6.51
CA GLY A 103 26.13 3.79 -7.45
C GLY A 103 25.26 4.24 -8.62
N GLY A 104 23.93 4.23 -8.46
CA GLY A 104 22.97 4.74 -9.43
C GLY A 104 22.98 6.27 -9.51
N THR A 105 22.66 6.85 -10.67
CA THR A 105 22.45 8.29 -10.85
C THR A 105 21.44 8.78 -9.82
N PRO A 106 21.63 9.91 -9.09
CA PRO A 106 22.68 10.93 -9.25
C PRO A 106 23.94 10.71 -8.38
N PHE A 107 24.22 9.46 -7.99
CA PHE A 107 25.34 9.03 -7.15
C PHE A 107 26.30 8.09 -7.90
N PRO A 108 26.85 8.51 -9.06
CA PRO A 108 27.71 7.64 -9.86
C PRO A 108 28.90 7.12 -9.04
N ALA A 109 29.44 5.96 -9.39
CA ALA A 109 30.43 5.25 -8.58
C ALA A 109 31.75 6.01 -8.39
N ASP A 110 32.13 6.82 -9.39
CA ASP A 110 33.31 7.71 -9.39
C ASP A 110 33.20 8.86 -8.38
N LEU A 111 31.98 9.22 -7.97
CA LEU A 111 31.75 10.29 -6.99
C LEU A 111 32.31 9.88 -5.62
N PRO A 112 33.26 10.66 -5.06
CA PRO A 112 33.82 10.36 -3.74
C PRO A 112 32.74 10.23 -2.68
N GLN A 113 32.94 9.32 -1.73
CA GLN A 113 31.93 8.97 -0.72
C GLN A 113 31.38 10.19 0.03
N ALA A 114 32.23 11.16 0.39
CA ALA A 114 31.82 12.40 1.03
C ALA A 114 30.93 13.30 0.12
N GLY A 115 31.16 13.27 -1.19
CA GLY A 115 30.34 13.94 -2.19
C GLY A 115 28.97 13.28 -2.35
N ALA A 116 28.96 11.94 -2.44
CA ALA A 116 27.73 11.15 -2.52
C ALA A 116 26.87 11.34 -1.25
N HIS A 117 27.49 11.32 -0.07
CA HIS A 117 26.81 11.54 1.22
C HIS A 117 26.15 12.92 1.27
N ARG A 118 26.89 14.00 0.94
CA ARG A 118 26.34 15.36 0.93
C ARG A 118 25.18 15.49 -0.05
N ARG A 119 25.30 14.87 -1.23
CA ARG A 119 24.22 14.86 -2.22
C ARG A 119 23.00 14.10 -1.72
N PHE A 120 23.20 12.98 -1.02
CA PHE A 120 22.12 12.17 -0.46
C PHE A 120 21.35 12.97 0.59
N GLN A 121 22.07 13.58 1.54
CA GLN A 121 21.46 14.43 2.57
C GLN A 121 20.68 15.60 1.96
N ARG A 122 21.22 16.24 0.92
CA ARG A 122 20.50 17.31 0.21
C ARG A 122 19.20 16.81 -0.43
N ARG A 123 19.26 15.71 -1.18
CA ARG A 123 18.08 15.11 -1.84
C ARG A 123 17.05 14.63 -0.83
N LEU A 124 17.46 13.98 0.25
CA LEU A 124 16.56 13.56 1.32
C LEU A 124 15.93 14.78 2.02
N GLY A 125 16.68 15.85 2.21
CA GLY A 125 16.16 17.11 2.74
C GLY A 125 15.22 17.85 1.79
N GLU A 126 15.31 17.65 0.47
CA GLU A 126 14.32 18.11 -0.52
C GLU A 126 13.02 17.31 -0.36
N LEU A 127 13.11 15.97 -0.35
CA LEU A 127 11.96 15.08 -0.13
C LEU A 127 11.21 15.40 1.17
N LEU A 128 11.92 15.65 2.25
CA LEU A 128 11.32 16.01 3.55
C LEU A 128 10.64 17.38 3.55
N ARG A 129 11.11 18.34 2.74
CA ARG A 129 10.48 19.66 2.61
C ARG A 129 9.22 19.62 1.77
N GLU A 130 9.17 18.71 0.80
CA GLU A 130 8.01 18.49 -0.07
C GLU A 130 6.99 17.53 0.55
N ALA A 131 7.39 16.72 1.53
CA ALA A 131 6.52 15.79 2.23
C ALA A 131 5.46 16.52 3.06
N PRO A 132 4.18 16.10 2.99
CA PRO A 132 3.14 16.66 3.85
C PRO A 132 3.38 16.27 5.31
N VAL A 133 2.89 17.10 6.22
CA VAL A 133 3.09 16.93 7.68
C VAL A 133 2.57 15.57 8.17
N SER A 134 1.54 15.02 7.52
CA SER A 134 0.97 13.68 7.74
C SER A 134 1.97 12.52 7.54
N SER A 135 3.05 12.74 6.76
CA SER A 135 4.13 11.77 6.55
C SER A 135 5.19 11.79 7.64
N LEU A 136 5.23 12.83 8.48
CA LEU A 136 6.35 13.12 9.35
C LEU A 136 6.07 12.64 10.78
N SER A 137 6.74 11.57 11.20
CA SER A 137 6.94 11.28 12.62
C SER A 137 8.15 12.09 13.13
N PRO A 138 8.30 12.37 14.44
CA PRO A 138 9.46 13.07 14.99
C PRO A 138 10.75 12.47 14.44
N LEU A 139 11.38 13.21 13.52
CA LEU A 139 12.42 12.67 12.65
C LEU A 139 13.67 12.37 13.47
N GLY A 140 14.18 11.16 13.34
CA GLY A 140 15.57 10.87 13.69
C GLY A 140 16.53 11.38 12.62
N SER A 141 17.69 10.76 12.51
CA SER A 141 18.77 11.19 11.62
C SER A 141 18.44 11.05 10.12
N ILE A 142 18.77 12.08 9.33
CA ILE A 142 18.82 12.04 7.85
C ILE A 142 20.13 11.40 7.33
N ALA A 143 20.89 10.73 8.19
CA ALA A 143 22.18 10.16 7.83
C ALA A 143 22.03 8.91 6.95
N VAL A 144 22.99 8.79 6.02
CA VAL A 144 23.31 7.54 5.35
C VAL A 144 23.71 6.50 6.40
N THR A 145 23.16 5.29 6.32
CA THR A 145 23.48 4.19 7.22
C THR A 145 24.82 3.54 6.86
N ASP A 146 25.40 2.80 7.80
CA ASP A 146 26.69 2.14 7.55
C ASP A 146 26.56 0.99 6.56
N ALA A 147 25.42 0.30 6.52
CA ALA A 147 25.12 -0.71 5.50
C ALA A 147 25.10 -0.12 4.08
N MET A 148 24.47 1.05 3.89
CA MET A 148 24.49 1.75 2.60
C MET A 148 25.90 2.15 2.17
N LYS A 149 26.72 2.64 3.11
CA LYS A 149 28.12 2.99 2.84
C LYS A 149 28.94 1.76 2.50
N TYR A 150 28.72 0.67 3.24
CA TYR A 150 29.42 -0.60 3.05
C TYR A 150 29.14 -1.17 1.66
N LEU A 151 27.88 -1.24 1.25
CA LEU A 151 27.51 -1.72 -0.09
C LEU A 151 28.10 -0.84 -1.19
N ARG A 152 28.08 0.49 -1.01
CA ARG A 152 28.66 1.43 -1.98
C ARG A 152 30.17 1.23 -2.19
N ALA A 153 30.88 0.83 -1.15
CA ALA A 153 32.32 0.62 -1.21
C ALA A 153 32.71 -0.70 -1.91
N GLN A 154 31.74 -1.56 -2.24
CA GLN A 154 32.01 -2.84 -2.88
C GLN A 154 32.33 -2.70 -4.38
N PRO A 155 33.04 -3.68 -4.96
CA PRO A 155 33.25 -3.78 -6.39
C PRO A 155 31.92 -3.74 -7.16
N PHE A 156 31.97 -3.28 -8.41
CA PHE A 156 30.80 -3.17 -9.28
C PHE A 156 29.98 -4.47 -9.35
N ALA A 157 30.63 -5.60 -9.57
CA ALA A 157 29.97 -6.90 -9.66
C ALA A 157 29.15 -7.23 -8.39
N GLU A 158 29.67 -6.90 -7.20
CA GLU A 158 28.98 -7.16 -5.94
C GLU A 158 27.80 -6.19 -5.73
N ARG A 159 27.96 -4.90 -6.06
CA ARG A 159 26.86 -3.92 -6.02
C ARG A 159 25.73 -4.31 -6.97
N LYS A 160 26.09 -4.74 -8.19
CA LYS A 160 25.15 -5.17 -9.22
C LYS A 160 24.37 -6.40 -8.78
N GLU A 161 25.05 -7.42 -8.26
CA GLU A 161 24.40 -8.62 -7.77
C GLU A 161 23.47 -8.34 -6.60
N ALA A 162 23.91 -7.49 -5.66
CA ALA A 162 23.09 -7.07 -4.52
C ALA A 162 21.80 -6.37 -4.98
N TYR A 163 21.89 -5.50 -5.99
CA TYR A 163 20.75 -4.81 -6.55
C TYR A 163 19.78 -5.76 -7.26
N LEU A 164 20.30 -6.64 -8.13
CA LEU A 164 19.48 -7.60 -8.86
C LEU A 164 18.70 -8.49 -7.91
N ARG A 165 19.38 -9.12 -6.93
CA ARG A 165 18.75 -10.06 -5.99
C ARG A 165 17.83 -9.38 -4.99
N HIS A 166 18.35 -8.41 -4.25
CA HIS A 166 17.68 -7.89 -3.05
C HIS A 166 16.79 -6.68 -3.31
N ARG A 167 16.83 -6.12 -4.53
CA ARG A 167 15.96 -5.01 -4.91
C ARG A 167 15.04 -5.37 -6.07
N ILE A 168 15.58 -5.85 -7.18
CA ILE A 168 14.78 -6.08 -8.40
C ILE A 168 13.97 -7.38 -8.29
N GLU A 169 14.62 -8.51 -8.02
CA GLU A 169 13.96 -9.81 -7.92
C GLU A 169 12.96 -9.86 -6.75
N ASP A 170 13.35 -9.35 -5.58
CA ASP A 170 12.45 -9.23 -4.43
C ASP A 170 11.21 -8.37 -4.74
N GLN A 171 11.39 -7.24 -5.43
CA GLN A 171 10.29 -6.37 -5.81
C GLN A 171 9.39 -7.01 -6.88
N GLN A 172 9.97 -7.72 -7.85
CA GLN A 172 9.23 -8.44 -8.89
C GLN A 172 8.42 -9.60 -8.29
N ALA A 173 9.02 -10.37 -7.38
CA ALA A 173 8.35 -11.44 -6.66
C ALA A 173 7.19 -10.89 -5.82
N TRP A 174 7.41 -9.77 -5.14
CA TRP A 174 6.36 -9.09 -4.38
C TRP A 174 5.20 -8.62 -5.28
N TYR A 175 5.49 -7.95 -6.40
CA TYR A 175 4.46 -7.53 -7.36
C TYR A 175 3.68 -8.73 -7.92
N SER A 176 4.37 -9.79 -8.31
CA SER A 176 3.75 -11.01 -8.84
C SER A 176 2.82 -11.67 -7.82
N ALA A 177 3.27 -11.81 -6.57
CA ALA A 177 2.47 -12.36 -5.48
C ALA A 177 1.25 -11.48 -5.16
N LYS A 178 1.42 -10.14 -5.16
CA LYS A 178 0.34 -9.19 -4.96
C LYS A 178 -0.68 -9.22 -6.10
N ALA A 179 -0.24 -9.28 -7.35
CA ALA A 179 -1.12 -9.40 -8.50
C ALA A 179 -2.00 -10.65 -8.40
N ALA A 180 -1.39 -11.83 -8.19
CA ALA A 180 -2.10 -13.09 -8.06
C ALA A 180 -3.12 -13.09 -6.89
N SER A 181 -2.72 -12.55 -5.74
CA SER A 181 -3.61 -12.42 -4.58
C SER A 181 -4.80 -11.51 -4.87
N ASN A 182 -4.57 -10.35 -5.50
CA ASN A 182 -5.62 -9.40 -5.85
C ASN A 182 -6.60 -9.99 -6.88
N VAL A 183 -6.13 -10.63 -7.95
CA VAL A 183 -6.98 -11.30 -8.95
C VAL A 183 -7.85 -12.38 -8.31
N ARG A 184 -7.27 -13.22 -7.45
CA ARG A 184 -8.03 -14.26 -6.72
C ARG A 184 -9.09 -13.66 -5.80
N ASN A 185 -8.75 -12.59 -5.07
CA ASN A 185 -9.68 -11.92 -4.18
C ASN A 185 -10.81 -11.22 -4.94
N ALA A 186 -10.53 -10.56 -6.07
CA ALA A 186 -11.54 -9.95 -6.92
C ALA A 186 -12.59 -10.98 -7.36
N ARG A 187 -12.13 -12.14 -7.88
CA ARG A 187 -13.01 -13.24 -8.29
C ARG A 187 -13.82 -13.79 -7.12
N ARG A 188 -13.18 -14.02 -5.97
CA ARG A 188 -13.84 -14.53 -4.77
C ARG A 188 -14.94 -13.59 -4.29
N TRP A 189 -14.66 -12.29 -4.22
CA TRP A 189 -15.64 -11.29 -3.78
C TRP A 189 -16.79 -11.14 -4.75
N ARG A 190 -16.55 -11.14 -6.08
CA ARG A 190 -17.63 -11.17 -7.07
C ARG A 190 -18.56 -12.37 -6.86
N LEU A 191 -18.02 -13.57 -6.67
CA LEU A 191 -18.82 -14.76 -6.42
C LEU A 191 -19.64 -14.67 -5.12
N VAL A 192 -19.05 -14.10 -4.06
CA VAL A 192 -19.76 -13.86 -2.80
C VAL A 192 -20.93 -12.89 -3.00
N LEU A 193 -20.74 -11.78 -3.72
CA LEU A 193 -21.80 -10.80 -3.97
C LEU A 193 -22.93 -11.40 -4.81
N ILE A 194 -22.61 -12.15 -5.88
CA ILE A 194 -23.62 -12.87 -6.69
C ILE A 194 -24.41 -13.87 -5.84
N ALA A 195 -23.75 -14.58 -4.93
CA ALA A 195 -24.43 -15.50 -4.02
C ALA A 195 -25.38 -14.75 -3.07
N VAL A 196 -24.96 -13.59 -2.52
CA VAL A 196 -25.81 -12.74 -1.68
C VAL A 196 -27.01 -12.19 -2.48
N GLU A 197 -26.81 -11.80 -3.74
CA GLU A 197 -27.89 -11.38 -4.64
C GLU A 197 -28.92 -12.51 -4.86
N GLY A 198 -28.45 -13.73 -5.15
CA GLY A 198 -29.33 -14.90 -5.33
C GLY A 198 -30.10 -15.26 -4.06
N LEU A 199 -29.47 -15.16 -2.88
CA LEU A 199 -30.14 -15.34 -1.59
C LEU A 199 -31.17 -14.22 -1.35
N GLY A 200 -30.83 -12.97 -1.68
CA GLY A 200 -31.74 -11.83 -1.54
C GLY A 200 -32.99 -11.98 -2.42
N LEU A 201 -32.81 -12.42 -3.67
CA LEU A 201 -33.90 -12.73 -4.58
C LEU A 201 -34.80 -13.84 -4.03
N THR A 202 -34.19 -14.93 -3.54
CA THR A 202 -34.93 -16.05 -2.95
C THR A 202 -35.72 -15.60 -1.73
N ALA A 203 -35.11 -14.83 -0.83
CA ALA A 203 -35.78 -14.26 0.34
C ALA A 203 -36.97 -13.36 -0.04
N ALA A 204 -36.82 -12.53 -1.08
CA ALA A 204 -37.90 -11.69 -1.57
C ALA A 204 -39.08 -12.51 -2.12
N VAL A 205 -38.80 -13.58 -2.88
CA VAL A 205 -39.84 -14.49 -3.40
C VAL A 205 -40.55 -15.23 -2.27
N LEU A 206 -39.81 -15.76 -1.29
CA LEU A 206 -40.42 -16.46 -0.15
C LEU A 206 -41.31 -15.52 0.68
N ARG A 207 -40.91 -14.26 0.83
CA ARG A 207 -41.73 -13.23 1.49
C ARG A 207 -43.01 -12.92 0.69
N LEU A 208 -42.93 -12.89 -0.65
CA LEU A 208 -44.10 -12.70 -1.52
C LEU A 208 -45.11 -13.86 -1.43
N LEU A 209 -44.62 -15.07 -1.12
CA LEU A 209 -45.45 -16.27 -0.90
C LEU A 209 -45.95 -16.41 0.54
N ASP A 210 -45.75 -15.37 1.38
CA ASP A 210 -46.11 -15.35 2.80
C ASP A 210 -45.50 -16.50 3.63
N LEU A 211 -44.36 -17.06 3.20
CA LEU A 211 -43.69 -18.17 3.89
C LEU A 211 -42.91 -17.74 5.13
N PHE A 212 -42.49 -16.47 5.22
CA PHE A 212 -41.88 -15.85 6.41
C PHE A 212 -42.24 -14.36 6.49
N THR A 213 -42.34 -13.82 7.72
CA THR A 213 -42.79 -12.45 7.99
C THR A 213 -41.67 -11.43 8.23
N PHE A 214 -40.44 -11.88 8.46
CA PHE A 214 -39.30 -10.99 8.73
C PHE A 214 -38.61 -10.52 7.44
N ASP A 215 -38.07 -9.30 7.43
CA ASP A 215 -37.46 -8.69 6.23
C ASP A 215 -36.02 -9.17 5.95
N LEU A 216 -35.89 -10.46 5.62
CA LEU A 216 -34.60 -11.04 5.23
C LEU A 216 -34.01 -10.38 3.97
N ALA A 217 -34.86 -10.01 3.02
CA ALA A 217 -34.44 -9.38 1.77
C ALA A 217 -33.77 -8.01 2.04
N GLY A 218 -34.34 -7.19 2.93
CA GLY A 218 -33.75 -5.92 3.35
C GLY A 218 -32.38 -6.08 4.03
N ILE A 219 -32.24 -7.08 4.91
CA ILE A 219 -30.95 -7.40 5.54
C ILE A 219 -29.91 -7.81 4.50
N LEU A 220 -30.26 -8.70 3.57
CA LEU A 220 -29.35 -9.15 2.51
C LEU A 220 -28.98 -8.01 1.55
N ALA A 221 -29.89 -7.08 1.27
CA ALA A 221 -29.59 -5.87 0.51
C ALA A 221 -28.56 -4.98 1.21
N ALA A 222 -28.65 -4.83 2.55
CA ALA A 222 -27.66 -4.10 3.32
C ALA A 222 -26.29 -4.80 3.33
N VAL A 223 -26.26 -6.14 3.45
CA VAL A 223 -25.03 -6.94 3.32
C VAL A 223 -24.41 -6.77 1.94
N LEU A 224 -25.23 -6.79 0.87
CA LEU A 224 -24.78 -6.57 -0.50
C LEU A 224 -24.17 -5.17 -0.67
N GLY A 225 -24.86 -4.12 -0.18
CA GLY A 225 -24.35 -2.74 -0.21
C GLY A 225 -23.03 -2.59 0.55
N ALA A 226 -22.94 -3.18 1.75
CA ALA A 226 -21.73 -3.18 2.55
C ALA A 226 -20.58 -3.93 1.87
N GLY A 227 -20.86 -5.09 1.27
CA GLY A 227 -19.90 -5.88 0.51
C GLY A 227 -19.40 -5.16 -0.74
N SER A 228 -20.27 -4.47 -1.47
CA SER A 228 -19.92 -3.65 -2.63
C SER A 228 -19.04 -2.46 -2.23
N ALA A 229 -19.38 -1.76 -1.15
CA ALA A 229 -18.57 -0.68 -0.60
C ALA A 229 -17.19 -1.19 -0.14
N TRP A 230 -17.12 -2.38 0.46
CA TRP A 230 -15.85 -3.01 0.81
C TRP A 230 -15.00 -3.32 -0.43
N LEU A 231 -15.62 -3.82 -1.50
CA LEU A 231 -14.94 -4.12 -2.75
C LEU A 231 -14.36 -2.83 -3.38
N ALA A 232 -15.13 -1.74 -3.36
CA ALA A 232 -14.70 -0.42 -3.81
C ALA A 232 -13.49 0.10 -3.02
N VAL A 233 -13.48 -0.07 -1.69
CA VAL A 233 -12.33 0.33 -0.85
C VAL A 233 -11.09 -0.53 -1.13
N ARG A 234 -11.27 -1.84 -1.37
CA ARG A 234 -10.14 -2.76 -1.58
C ARG A 234 -9.53 -2.70 -2.97
N GLN A 235 -10.28 -2.26 -3.97
CA GLN A 235 -9.83 -2.06 -5.36
C GLN A 235 -9.04 -3.25 -5.95
N TYR A 236 -9.45 -4.49 -5.64
CA TYR A 236 -8.68 -5.69 -6.02
C TYR A 236 -8.41 -5.78 -7.53
N GLU A 237 -9.35 -5.37 -8.38
CA GLU A 237 -9.16 -5.40 -9.83
C GLU A 237 -8.10 -4.39 -10.30
N THR A 238 -8.22 -3.14 -9.87
CA THR A 238 -7.27 -2.06 -10.20
C THR A 238 -5.86 -2.40 -9.74
N LEU A 239 -5.72 -2.83 -8.47
CA LEU A 239 -4.44 -3.24 -7.91
C LEU A 239 -3.87 -4.47 -8.60
N GLY A 240 -4.72 -5.45 -8.93
CA GLY A 240 -4.30 -6.64 -9.67
C GLY A 240 -3.66 -6.28 -11.01
N ARG A 241 -4.31 -5.41 -11.80
CA ARG A 241 -3.77 -4.96 -13.10
C ARG A 241 -2.48 -4.16 -12.96
N ALA A 242 -2.45 -3.21 -12.02
CA ALA A 242 -1.27 -2.38 -11.77
C ALA A 242 -0.05 -3.22 -11.40
N TYR A 243 -0.21 -4.18 -10.47
CA TYR A 243 0.89 -5.06 -10.08
C TYR A 243 1.30 -6.05 -11.17
N THR A 244 0.37 -6.56 -11.99
CA THR A 244 0.73 -7.37 -13.16
C THR A 244 1.58 -6.58 -14.15
N PHE A 245 1.18 -5.34 -14.45
CA PHE A 245 1.94 -4.48 -15.35
C PHE A 245 3.34 -4.18 -14.78
N ALA A 246 3.43 -3.77 -13.52
CA ALA A 246 4.71 -3.49 -12.86
C ALA A 246 5.64 -4.71 -12.79
N ALA A 247 5.10 -5.92 -12.54
CA ALA A 247 5.90 -7.15 -12.56
C ALA A 247 6.47 -7.46 -13.94
N THR A 248 5.68 -7.27 -15.00
CA THR A 248 6.14 -7.48 -16.39
C THR A 248 7.18 -6.44 -16.79
N GLU A 249 6.94 -5.15 -16.48
CA GLU A 249 7.89 -4.07 -16.74
C GLU A 249 9.22 -4.33 -16.02
N LEU A 250 9.17 -4.74 -14.76
CA LEU A 250 10.37 -5.03 -13.96
C LEU A 250 11.13 -6.26 -14.47
N SER A 251 10.44 -7.23 -15.07
CA SER A 251 11.09 -8.37 -15.75
C SER A 251 11.92 -7.93 -16.95
N VAL A 252 11.45 -6.95 -17.72
CA VAL A 252 12.19 -6.39 -18.87
C VAL A 252 13.40 -5.58 -18.38
N ILE A 253 13.21 -4.82 -17.29
CA ILE A 253 14.27 -4.04 -16.66
C ILE A 253 15.35 -4.96 -16.06
N HIS A 254 14.96 -6.09 -15.46
CA HIS A 254 15.90 -7.08 -14.93
C HIS A 254 16.85 -7.58 -16.02
N GLU A 255 16.32 -7.99 -17.18
CA GLU A 255 17.14 -8.43 -18.33
C GLU A 255 18.12 -7.33 -18.80
N ARG A 256 17.68 -6.07 -18.85
CA ARG A 256 18.57 -4.93 -19.16
C ARG A 256 19.70 -4.79 -18.13
N LEU A 257 19.35 -4.81 -16.84
CA LEU A 257 20.31 -4.66 -15.74
C LEU A 257 21.34 -5.79 -15.71
N VAL A 258 20.94 -7.03 -16.05
CA VAL A 258 21.86 -8.18 -16.16
C VAL A 258 22.95 -7.91 -17.19
N HIS A 259 22.66 -7.19 -18.27
CA HIS A 259 23.63 -6.86 -19.33
C HIS A 259 24.32 -5.50 -19.16
N ALA A 260 23.90 -4.67 -18.20
CA ALA A 260 24.49 -3.35 -17.96
C ALA A 260 25.96 -3.44 -17.49
N ASP A 261 26.80 -2.57 -18.03
CA ASP A 261 28.18 -2.35 -17.60
C ASP A 261 28.28 -1.19 -16.60
N GLU A 262 29.47 -0.94 -16.06
CA GLU A 262 29.65 0.08 -15.01
C GLU A 262 29.44 1.51 -15.53
N GLU A 263 29.64 1.76 -16.84
CA GLU A 263 29.44 3.07 -17.46
C GLU A 263 27.96 3.42 -17.55
N THR A 264 27.12 2.47 -17.98
CA THR A 264 25.66 2.65 -18.13
C THR A 264 24.87 2.38 -16.85
N TRP A 265 25.48 1.71 -15.86
CA TRP A 265 24.84 1.28 -14.62
C TRP A 265 24.09 2.40 -13.89
N GLY A 266 24.68 3.60 -13.86
CA GLY A 266 24.11 4.76 -13.18
C GLY A 266 22.67 5.04 -13.63
N ASP A 267 22.48 5.05 -14.95
CA ASP A 267 21.22 5.41 -15.58
C ASP A 267 20.26 4.23 -15.64
N GLU A 268 20.74 3.00 -15.84
CA GLU A 268 19.91 1.79 -15.76
C GLU A 268 19.27 1.61 -14.37
N VAL A 269 20.00 1.90 -13.29
CA VAL A 269 19.45 1.91 -11.93
C VAL A 269 18.43 3.03 -11.75
N ALA A 270 18.67 4.19 -12.35
CA ALA A 270 17.73 5.31 -12.27
C ALA A 270 16.41 5.00 -12.99
N ASP A 271 16.48 4.43 -14.20
CA ASP A 271 15.32 3.96 -14.97
C ASP A 271 14.52 2.91 -14.20
N ALA A 272 15.22 1.94 -13.60
CA ALA A 272 14.61 0.88 -12.81
C ALA A 272 13.85 1.43 -11.59
N GLU A 273 14.48 2.32 -10.82
CA GLU A 273 13.85 2.92 -9.65
C GLU A 273 12.73 3.91 -10.03
N GLU A 274 12.81 4.55 -11.19
CA GLU A 274 11.73 5.38 -11.73
C GLU A 274 10.51 4.51 -12.09
N ALA A 275 10.72 3.36 -12.72
CA ALA A 275 9.64 2.40 -13.00
C ALA A 275 8.93 1.95 -11.71
N ILE A 276 9.71 1.64 -10.66
CA ILE A 276 9.16 1.32 -9.33
C ILE A 276 8.37 2.51 -8.77
N SER A 277 8.89 3.73 -8.90
CA SER A 277 8.24 4.95 -8.41
C SER A 277 6.93 5.29 -9.16
N ARG A 278 6.85 5.00 -10.47
CA ARG A 278 5.63 5.18 -11.27
C ARG A 278 4.49 4.28 -10.78
N GLU A 279 4.77 3.04 -10.40
CA GLU A 279 3.77 2.15 -9.79
C GLU A 279 3.15 2.80 -8.55
N HIS A 280 3.99 3.31 -7.64
CA HIS A 280 3.50 3.96 -6.42
C HIS A 280 2.66 5.20 -6.69
N THR A 281 3.02 5.98 -7.72
CA THR A 281 2.26 7.17 -8.13
C THR A 281 0.91 6.79 -8.72
N MET A 282 0.86 5.78 -9.60
CA MET A 282 -0.40 5.26 -10.15
C MET A 282 -1.28 4.66 -9.05
N TRP A 283 -0.69 3.95 -8.09
CA TRP A 283 -1.38 3.43 -6.92
C TRP A 283 -2.03 4.55 -6.10
N ARG A 284 -1.31 5.66 -5.84
CA ARG A 284 -1.86 6.83 -5.14
C ARG A 284 -2.98 7.48 -5.96
N ALA A 285 -2.79 7.66 -7.26
CA ALA A 285 -3.79 8.27 -8.15
C ALA A 285 -5.10 7.47 -8.18
N SER A 286 -5.02 6.12 -8.18
CA SER A 286 -6.20 5.24 -8.11
C SER A 286 -7.02 5.38 -6.82
N ARG A 287 -6.47 6.07 -5.81
CA ARG A 287 -7.07 6.26 -4.49
C ARG A 287 -7.36 7.71 -4.13
N GLY A 288 -6.81 8.65 -4.88
CA GLY A 288 -7.06 10.09 -4.74
C GLY A 288 -8.30 10.57 -5.50
N THR A 289 -8.93 9.73 -6.32
CA THR A 289 -10.24 10.04 -6.92
C THR A 289 -11.36 9.68 -5.94
N SER A 290 -11.77 10.66 -5.14
CA SER A 290 -13.08 10.73 -4.49
C SER A 290 -13.67 12.11 -4.78
#